data_AF-A0A8B4QEK8-F1
#
_entry.id   AF-A0A8B4QEK8-F1
#
_cell.length_a   1.000
_cell.length_b   1.000
_cell.length_c   1.000
_cell.angle_alpha   90.00
_cell.angle_beta   90.00
_cell.angle_gamma   90.00
#
_symmetry.space_group_name_H-M   'P 1'
#
loop_
_entity.id
_entity.type
_entity.pdbx_description
1 polymer ?
#
loop_
_entity_poly.entity_id
_entity_poly.type
_entity_poly.pdbx_seq_one_letter_code
_entity_poly.pdbx_strand_id
1 'polypeptide(L)'
;MNKNSSALIIGLAIIISFTILGFFISSAIKEQKTKASSESENTYELINVSENNMIIFDKSTGKYWRKYIESNEGPTEWEEEVSPVGK
;
A
#
# COMPACT_ATOMS: atom_id res chain seq x y z
N MET A 1 29.78 47.14 9.25
CA MET A 1 29.24 46.01 8.46
C MET A 1 29.14 46.48 7.01
N ASN A 2 29.96 45.94 6.12
CA ASN A 2 29.98 46.34 4.70
C ASN A 2 28.69 45.86 4.02
N LYS A 3 28.00 46.77 3.33
CA LYS A 3 26.69 46.54 2.67
C LYS A 3 26.68 45.28 1.78
N ASN A 4 27.84 44.93 1.22
CA ASN A 4 28.05 43.79 0.35
C ASN A 4 28.01 42.43 1.09
N SER A 5 28.39 42.40 2.37
CA SER A 5 28.37 41.16 3.18
C SER A 5 26.94 40.76 3.55
N SER A 6 26.09 41.74 3.90
CA SER A 6 24.68 41.47 4.19
C SER A 6 23.93 40.89 2.99
N ALA A 7 24.18 41.41 1.79
CA ALA A 7 23.57 40.88 0.56
C ALA A 7 24.00 39.43 0.25
N LEU A 8 25.27 39.09 0.49
CA LEU A 8 25.78 37.73 0.31
C LEU A 8 25.16 36.74 1.32
N ILE A 9 25.02 37.15 2.58
CA ILE A 9 24.40 36.32 3.63
C ILE A 9 22.94 36.02 3.28
N ILE A 10 22.20 37.02 2.79
CA ILE A 10 20.79 36.87 2.42
C ILE A 10 20.65 35.97 1.19
N GLY A 11 21.49 36.15 0.17
CA GLY A 11 21.52 35.28 -1.00
C GLY A 11 21.81 33.82 -0.64
N LEU A 12 22.78 33.60 0.26
CA LEU A 12 23.13 32.26 0.73
C LEU A 12 21.99 31.61 1.51
N ALA A 13 21.33 32.36 2.40
CA ALA A 13 20.19 31.87 3.18
C ALA A 13 19.03 31.42 2.28
N ILE A 14 18.73 32.16 1.21
CA ILE A 14 17.70 31.81 0.24
C ILE A 14 18.04 30.47 -0.44
N ILE A 15 19.26 30.32 -0.95
CA ILE A 15 19.69 29.08 -1.62
C ILE A 15 19.61 27.89 -0.67
N ILE A 16 20.10 28.03 0.57
CA ILE A 16 20.06 26.96 1.58
C ILE A 16 18.61 26.57 1.91
N SER A 17 17.70 27.54 2.04
CA SER A 17 16.31 27.25 2.36
C SER A 17 15.59 26.47 1.25
N PHE A 18 15.83 26.82 -0.02
CA PHE A 18 15.23 26.10 -1.15
C PHE A 18 15.85 24.71 -1.37
N THR A 19 17.14 24.52 -1.09
CA THR A 19 17.76 23.18 -1.21
C THR A 19 17.26 22.22 -0.13
N ILE A 20 17.11 22.70 1.11
CA ILE A 20 16.54 21.91 2.20
C ILE A 20 15.10 21.51 1.88
N LEU A 21 14.27 22.47 1.42
CA LEU A 21 12.89 22.20 1.04
C LEU A 21 12.79 21.19 -0.12
N GLY A 22 13.62 21.36 -1.16
CA GLY A 22 13.68 20.42 -2.29
C GLY A 22 14.10 19.01 -1.87
N PHE A 23 15.03 18.88 -0.91
CA PHE A 23 15.44 17.59 -0.37
C PHE A 23 14.29 16.87 0.35
N PHE A 24 13.52 17.58 1.19
CA PHE A 24 12.37 16.99 1.89
C PHE A 24 11.23 16.59 0.94
N ILE A 25 10.93 17.42 -0.07
CA ILE A 25 9.92 17.10 -1.09
C ILE A 25 10.32 15.87 -1.90
N SER A 26 11.59 15.79 -2.33
CA SER A 26 12.11 14.63 -3.08
C SER A 26 12.05 13.34 -2.27
N SER A 27 12.41 13.39 -0.98
CA SER A 27 12.34 12.24 -0.08
C SER A 27 10.90 11.79 0.16
N ALA A 28 9.96 12.72 0.38
CA ALA A 28 8.54 12.39 0.56
C ALA A 28 7.93 11.73 -0.69
N ILE A 29 8.30 12.19 -1.89
CA ILE A 29 7.82 11.59 -3.15
C ILE A 29 8.40 10.17 -3.35
N LYS A 30 9.66 9.94 -2.96
CA LYS A 30 10.27 8.59 -3.03
C LYS A 30 9.58 7.60 -2.10
N GLU A 31 9.24 8.00 -0.88
CA GLU A 31 8.53 7.12 0.06
C GLU A 31 7.12 6.75 -0.43
N GLN A 32 6.40 7.66 -1.08
CA GLN A 32 5.09 7.34 -1.67
C GLN A 32 5.20 6.32 -2.82
N LYS A 33 6.23 6.41 -3.67
CA LYS A 33 6.45 5.44 -4.76
C LYS A 33 6.78 4.05 -4.24
N THR A 34 7.56 3.94 -3.16
CA THR A 34 7.90 2.64 -2.57
C THR A 34 6.70 1.99 -1.88
N LYS A 35 5.83 2.76 -1.21
CA LYS A 35 4.60 2.22 -0.60
C LYS A 35 3.53 1.82 -1.62
N ALA A 36 3.39 2.56 -2.71
CA ALA A 36 2.44 2.23 -3.78
C ALA A 36 2.80 0.93 -4.55
N SER A 37 4.06 0.49 -4.50
CA SER A 37 4.51 -0.73 -5.19
C SER A 37 4.35 -2.01 -4.37
N SER A 38 4.16 -1.91 -3.04
CA SER A 38 3.95 -3.09 -2.17
C SER A 38 2.48 -3.37 -1.85
N GLU A 39 1.58 -2.46 -2.22
CA GLU A 39 0.13 -2.59 -1.97
C GLU A 39 -0.63 -3.12 -3.19
N SER A 40 0.05 -3.34 -4.32
CA SER A 40 -0.54 -3.75 -5.60
C SER A 40 -0.85 -5.24 -5.72
N GLU A 41 -0.67 -6.07 -4.69
CA GLU A 41 -0.64 -7.53 -4.91
C GLU A 41 -1.88 -8.31 -4.46
N ASN A 42 -2.80 -7.71 -3.69
CA ASN A 42 -4.06 -8.38 -3.32
C ASN A 42 -5.27 -7.62 -3.88
N THR A 43 -5.45 -7.73 -5.19
CA THR A 43 -6.64 -7.26 -5.91
C THR A 43 -7.92 -7.93 -5.42
N TYR A 44 -7.82 -9.17 -4.93
CA TYR A 44 -8.95 -9.95 -4.44
C TYR A 44 -8.98 -10.01 -2.93
N GLU A 45 -10.17 -9.85 -2.36
CA GLU A 45 -10.44 -9.95 -0.93
C GLU A 45 -11.53 -10.97 -0.66
N LEU A 46 -11.31 -11.82 0.36
CA LEU A 46 -12.31 -12.76 0.83
C LEU A 46 -13.16 -12.08 1.92
N ILE A 47 -14.46 -11.98 1.69
CA ILE A 47 -15.41 -11.45 2.66
C ILE A 47 -16.26 -12.61 3.18
N ASN A 48 -16.17 -12.88 4.48
CA ASN A 48 -17.04 -13.81 5.17
C ASN A 48 -18.35 -13.10 5.52
N VAL A 49 -19.46 -13.52 4.89
CA VAL A 49 -20.78 -12.89 5.08
C VAL A 49 -21.61 -13.64 6.11
N SER A 50 -21.44 -14.96 6.19
CA SER A 50 -22.12 -15.88 7.11
C SER A 50 -21.43 -17.25 7.04
N GLU A 51 -21.78 -18.16 7.96
CA GLU A 51 -21.26 -19.54 7.99
C GLU A 51 -21.33 -20.27 6.65
N ASN A 52 -22.37 -20.02 5.84
CA ASN A 52 -22.58 -20.71 4.56
C ASN A 52 -22.36 -19.83 3.32
N ASN A 53 -21.89 -18.58 3.46
CA ASN A 53 -21.75 -17.70 2.31
C ASN A 53 -20.38 -17.02 2.28
N MET A 54 -19.71 -17.20 1.15
CA MET A 54 -18.40 -16.64 0.88
C MET A 54 -18.47 -15.69 -0.32
N ILE A 55 -17.80 -14.55 -0.21
CA ILE A 55 -17.65 -13.60 -1.30
C ILE A 55 -16.17 -13.40 -1.62
N ILE A 56 -15.84 -13.44 -2.91
CA ILE A 56 -14.57 -12.95 -3.45
C ILE A 56 -14.85 -11.60 -4.10
N PHE A 57 -14.20 -10.55 -3.60
CA PHE A 57 -14.36 -9.18 -4.05
C PHE A 57 -13.10 -8.71 -4.79
N ASP A 58 -13.26 -8.23 -6.02
CA ASP A 58 -12.20 -7.57 -6.78
C ASP A 58 -12.21 -6.07 -6.47
N LYS A 59 -11.21 -5.62 -5.70
CA LYS A 59 -11.03 -4.22 -5.30
C LYS A 59 -10.73 -3.30 -6.48
N SER A 60 -10.22 -3.81 -7.59
CA SER A 60 -9.87 -3.02 -8.77
C SER A 60 -11.07 -2.75 -9.69
N THR A 61 -11.94 -3.74 -9.87
CA THR A 61 -13.10 -3.63 -10.78
C THR A 61 -14.42 -3.41 -10.05
N GLY A 62 -14.48 -3.62 -8.73
CA GLY A 62 -15.71 -3.59 -7.94
C GLY A 62 -16.62 -4.79 -8.19
N LYS A 63 -16.20 -5.77 -9.01
CA LYS A 63 -16.94 -7.00 -9.24
C LYS A 63 -16.83 -7.92 -8.05
N TYR A 64 -17.85 -8.74 -7.84
CA TYR A 64 -17.83 -9.76 -6.80
C TYR A 64 -18.45 -11.05 -7.29
N TRP A 65 -17.99 -12.15 -6.70
CA TRP A 65 -18.56 -13.48 -6.87
C TRP A 65 -18.99 -13.98 -5.51
N ARG A 66 -20.18 -14.61 -5.46
CA ARG A 66 -20.71 -15.21 -4.24
C ARG A 66 -20.90 -16.70 -4.46
N LYS A 67 -20.46 -17.52 -3.50
CA LYS A 67 -20.73 -18.95 -3.46
C LYS A 67 -21.38 -19.30 -2.13
N TYR A 68 -22.47 -20.07 -2.20
CA TYR A 68 -23.05 -20.75 -1.05
C TYR A 68 -22.29 -22.06 -0.83
N ILE A 69 -21.92 -22.33 0.42
CA ILE A 69 -21.23 -23.56 0.84
C ILE A 69 -22.19 -24.30 1.78
N GLU A 70 -22.58 -25.52 1.43
CA GLU A 70 -23.49 -26.31 2.26
C GLU A 70 -22.83 -26.65 3.60
N SER A 71 -23.58 -26.64 4.71
CA SER A 71 -23.03 -26.91 6.05
C SER A 71 -22.40 -28.30 6.21
N ASN A 72 -22.68 -29.21 5.28
CA ASN A 72 -22.17 -30.58 5.28
C ASN A 72 -21.07 -30.78 4.22
N GLU A 73 -20.59 -29.71 3.59
CA GLU A 73 -19.55 -29.73 2.56
C GLU A 73 -18.18 -29.41 3.18
N GLY A 74 -17.25 -30.37 3.12
CA GLY A 74 -15.87 -30.20 3.58
C GLY A 74 -15.62 -30.55 5.05
N PRO A 75 -14.37 -30.43 5.52
CA PRO A 75 -14.00 -30.70 6.91
C PRO A 75 -14.64 -29.70 7.88
N THR A 76 -15.25 -30.19 8.96
CA THR A 76 -15.80 -29.35 10.03
C THR A 76 -14.75 -28.89 11.04
N GLU A 77 -13.58 -29.54 11.03
CA GLU A 77 -12.43 -29.22 11.86
C GLU A 77 -11.30 -28.68 10.98
N TRP A 78 -10.48 -27.77 11.54
CA TRP A 78 -9.32 -27.25 10.83
C TRP A 78 -8.23 -28.32 10.73
N GLU A 79 -7.97 -28.79 9.52
CA GLU A 79 -6.89 -29.71 9.22
C GLU A 79 -5.87 -29.05 8.29
N GLU A 80 -4.58 -29.26 8.56
CA GLU A 80 -3.52 -28.81 7.66
C GLU A 80 -3.42 -29.80 6.49
N GLU A 81 -3.80 -29.34 5.30
CA GLU A 81 -3.69 -30.15 4.07
C GLU A 81 -2.34 -29.94 3.37
N VAL A 82 -1.89 -30.99 2.68
CA VAL A 82 -0.69 -30.92 1.85
C VAL A 82 -0.98 -30.06 0.62
N SER A 83 -0.17 -29.04 0.38
CA SER A 83 -0.28 -28.19 -0.80
C SER A 83 -0.31 -29.03 -2.09
N PRO A 84 -1.28 -28.82 -2.99
CA PRO A 84 -1.35 -29.51 -4.28
C PRO A 84 -0.24 -29.07 -5.23
N VAL A 85 0.38 -27.92 -4.95
CA VAL A 85 1.62 -27.48 -5.59
C VAL A 85 2.74 -27.92 -4.65
N GLY A 86 3.33 -29.07 -4.95
CA GLY A 86 4.49 -29.59 -4.22
C GLY A 86 5.66 -28.59 -4.24
N LYS A 87 6.49 -28.64 -3.19
CA LYS A 87 7.76 -27.90 -3.11
C LYS A 87 8.69 -28.22 -4.27
#